data_AF-A0A1T4YCE0-F1
#
_entry.id   AF-A0A1T4YCE0-F1
#
_cell.length_a   1.000
_cell.length_b   1.000
_cell.length_c   1.000
_cell.angle_alpha   90.00
_cell.angle_beta   90.00
_cell.angle_gamma   90.00
#
_symmetry.space_group_name_H-M   'P 1'
#
loop_
_entity.id
_entity.type
_entity.pdbx_description
1 polymer ?
#
loop_
_entity_poly.entity_id
_entity_poly.type
_entity_poly.pdbx_seq_one_letter_code
_entity_poly.pdbx_strand_id
1 'polypeptide(L)'
;MQNCGVRRLPLDFKDQYFGCEIELTGINRATAAQTLANLFGTRAEHSGGGYDAYRVKDLDGKEWKIVRDGSIHPECRRRSVLIGETYKVELNSPKLEYGEMEKLQEVVRALRRAGGIVNDSCGMHVHVDASKHTPQSLKNVLSIMYSKEDVLFAALKVNPARINSYCQAVDEPILEEIRKLPSGASMDQLKDRWYRGRDGSDYHYHQSRYHAFYAQKKVMLRIF
;
A
#
# COMPACT_ATOMS: atom_id res chain seq x y z
N MET A 1 36.08 -1.18 31.59
CA MET A 1 35.11 -2.06 30.90
C MET A 1 34.78 -1.42 29.56
N GLN A 2 35.25 -2.01 28.46
CA GLN A 2 34.98 -1.50 27.11
C GLN A 2 33.50 -1.75 26.80
N ASN A 3 32.79 -0.68 26.46
CA ASN A 3 31.45 -0.74 25.92
C ASN A 3 31.59 -1.36 24.51
N CYS A 4 31.34 -2.67 24.39
CA CYS A 4 31.20 -3.34 23.10
C CYS A 4 29.96 -2.74 22.41
N GLY A 5 30.17 -1.62 21.72
CA GLY A 5 29.17 -1.02 20.86
C GLY A 5 28.79 -2.05 19.80
N VAL A 6 27.62 -2.66 19.97
CA VAL A 6 26.99 -3.46 18.93
C VAL A 6 26.81 -2.50 17.75
N ARG A 7 27.68 -2.60 16.74
CA ARG A 7 27.46 -1.95 15.45
C ARG A 7 26.14 -2.50 14.93
N ARG A 8 25.07 -1.72 15.04
CA ARG A 8 23.82 -2.02 14.33
C ARG A 8 24.16 -2.00 12.86
N LEU A 9 24.09 -3.16 12.22
CA LEU A 9 24.22 -3.25 10.77
C LEU A 9 23.18 -2.32 10.15
N PRO A 10 23.56 -1.52 9.13
CA PRO A 10 22.60 -0.73 8.37
C PRO A 10 21.49 -1.66 7.86
N LEU A 11 20.25 -1.23 8.01
CA LEU A 11 19.10 -1.92 7.45
C LEU A 11 19.23 -1.91 5.92
N ASP A 12 19.43 -3.06 5.30
CA ASP A 12 19.38 -3.20 3.84
C ASP A 12 17.90 -3.19 3.39
N PHE A 13 17.62 -2.51 2.28
CA PHE A 13 16.28 -2.49 1.70
C PHE A 13 15.84 -3.88 1.24
N LYS A 14 16.78 -4.79 0.95
CA LYS A 14 16.46 -6.18 0.59
C LYS A 14 15.95 -7.00 1.77
N ASP A 15 16.27 -6.59 3.00
CA ASP A 15 15.80 -7.22 4.22
C ASP A 15 14.41 -6.72 4.65
N GLN A 16 13.82 -5.81 3.87
CA GLN A 16 12.50 -5.27 4.13
C GLN A 16 11.42 -6.07 3.44
N TYR A 17 10.40 -6.38 4.21
CA TYR A 17 9.16 -6.88 3.63
C TYR A 17 8.34 -5.74 3.09
N PHE A 18 7.57 -6.02 2.05
CA PHE A 18 6.63 -5.07 1.48
C PHE A 18 5.28 -5.73 1.19
N GLY A 19 4.30 -4.92 0.82
CA GLY A 19 3.03 -5.37 0.28
C GLY A 19 2.42 -4.28 -0.59
N CYS A 20 1.56 -4.66 -1.52
CA CYS A 20 0.95 -3.73 -2.45
C CYS A 20 -0.57 -3.87 -2.46
N GLU A 21 -1.24 -2.74 -2.59
CA GLU A 21 -2.64 -2.65 -3.00
C GLU A 21 -2.64 -2.05 -4.39
N ILE A 22 -3.25 -2.72 -5.37
CA ILE A 22 -3.21 -2.32 -6.78
C ILE A 22 -4.64 -2.26 -7.30
N GLU A 23 -5.08 -1.06 -7.63
CA GLU A 23 -6.42 -0.81 -8.15
C GLU A 23 -6.45 -0.99 -9.67
N LEU A 24 -7.52 -1.62 -10.16
CA LEU A 24 -7.75 -1.84 -11.58
C LEU A 24 -9.25 -1.92 -11.90
N THR A 25 -9.57 -1.74 -13.18
CA THR A 25 -10.88 -1.99 -13.76
C THR A 25 -10.75 -2.80 -15.06
N GLY A 26 -11.77 -2.87 -15.91
CA GLY A 26 -11.76 -3.66 -17.15
C GLY A 26 -11.95 -5.16 -16.98
N ILE A 27 -11.73 -5.66 -15.76
CA ILE A 27 -11.94 -7.04 -15.31
C ILE A 27 -12.84 -7.03 -14.08
N ASN A 28 -13.73 -8.02 -13.95
CA ASN A 28 -14.51 -8.17 -12.74
C ASN A 28 -13.74 -8.97 -11.67
N ARG A 29 -14.08 -8.79 -10.38
CA ARG A 29 -13.41 -9.44 -9.24
C ARG A 29 -13.30 -10.97 -9.38
N ALA A 30 -14.35 -11.64 -9.82
CA ALA A 30 -14.35 -13.10 -9.97
C ALA A 30 -13.36 -13.57 -11.03
N THR A 31 -13.33 -12.92 -12.19
CA THR A 31 -12.35 -13.21 -13.25
C THR A 31 -10.93 -12.89 -12.81
N ALA A 32 -10.72 -11.79 -12.07
CA ALA A 32 -9.42 -11.45 -11.50
C ALA A 32 -8.92 -12.52 -10.52
N ALA A 33 -9.78 -12.98 -9.60
CA ALA A 33 -9.45 -14.04 -8.66
C ALA A 33 -9.15 -15.37 -9.38
N GLN A 34 -9.95 -15.73 -10.39
CA GLN A 34 -9.68 -16.93 -11.20
C GLN A 34 -8.37 -16.82 -11.97
N THR A 35 -8.00 -15.62 -12.43
CA THR A 35 -6.72 -15.38 -13.11
C THR A 35 -5.54 -15.69 -12.19
N LEU A 36 -5.60 -15.25 -10.93
CA LEU A 36 -4.58 -15.58 -9.93
C LEU A 36 -4.57 -17.07 -9.59
N ALA A 37 -5.75 -17.69 -9.43
CA ALA A 37 -5.86 -19.12 -9.15
C ALA A 37 -5.20 -19.95 -10.26
N ASN A 38 -5.45 -19.60 -11.52
CA ASN A 38 -4.81 -20.25 -12.67
C ASN A 38 -3.29 -20.02 -12.69
N LEU A 39 -2.83 -18.79 -12.39
CA LEU A 39 -1.41 -18.47 -12.33
C LEU A 39 -0.68 -19.30 -11.27
N PHE A 40 -1.28 -19.48 -10.10
CA PHE A 40 -0.68 -20.22 -8.99
C PHE A 40 -0.94 -21.73 -9.04
N GLY A 41 -1.81 -22.21 -9.93
CA GLY A 41 -2.26 -23.61 -9.92
C GLY A 41 -3.08 -23.97 -8.68
N THR A 42 -3.82 -23.00 -8.14
CA THR A 42 -4.65 -23.15 -6.93
C THR A 42 -6.11 -22.82 -7.24
N ARG A 43 -6.91 -22.45 -6.22
CA ARG A 43 -8.32 -22.12 -6.36
C ARG A 43 -8.64 -20.75 -5.79
N ALA A 44 -9.63 -20.10 -6.39
CA ALA A 44 -10.23 -18.89 -5.84
C ALA A 44 -11.40 -19.25 -4.91
N GLU A 45 -11.47 -18.60 -3.76
CA GLU A 45 -12.54 -18.75 -2.79
C GLU A 45 -13.26 -17.41 -2.64
N HIS A 46 -14.58 -17.40 -2.84
CA HIS A 46 -15.40 -16.21 -2.60
C HIS A 46 -15.76 -16.14 -1.12
N SER A 47 -15.30 -15.08 -0.44
CA SER A 47 -15.52 -14.86 0.98
C SER A 47 -16.56 -13.77 1.30
N GLY A 48 -17.03 -13.03 0.28
CA GLY A 48 -18.08 -12.02 0.42
C GLY A 48 -17.72 -10.87 1.36
N GLY A 49 -18.69 -10.41 2.16
CA GLY A 49 -18.56 -9.30 3.10
C GLY A 49 -18.70 -7.91 2.46
N GLY A 50 -18.46 -6.85 3.23
CA GLY A 50 -18.65 -5.45 2.78
C GLY A 50 -17.79 -5.04 1.57
N TYR A 51 -16.69 -5.77 1.32
CA TYR A 51 -15.82 -5.58 0.17
C TYR A 51 -16.00 -6.64 -0.92
N ASP A 52 -16.97 -7.55 -0.80
CA ASP A 52 -17.22 -8.65 -1.75
C ASP A 52 -15.93 -9.39 -2.17
N ALA A 53 -15.20 -9.86 -1.15
CA ALA A 53 -13.81 -10.27 -1.27
C ALA A 53 -13.65 -11.70 -1.80
N TYR A 54 -12.67 -11.88 -2.68
CA TYR A 54 -12.14 -13.19 -3.10
C TYR A 54 -10.75 -13.40 -2.51
N ARG A 55 -10.40 -14.65 -2.25
CA ARG A 55 -9.11 -15.07 -1.69
C ARG A 55 -8.49 -16.13 -2.58
N VAL A 56 -7.19 -16.01 -2.82
CA VAL A 56 -6.41 -16.98 -3.57
C VAL A 56 -5.11 -17.21 -2.82
N LYS A 57 -4.77 -18.47 -2.54
CA LYS A 57 -3.47 -18.81 -1.95
C LYS A 57 -2.47 -19.10 -3.06
N ASP A 58 -1.24 -18.61 -2.91
CA ASP A 58 -0.12 -19.09 -3.73
C ASP A 58 0.40 -20.44 -3.22
N LEU A 59 1.42 -20.98 -3.88
CA LEU A 59 2.02 -22.27 -3.52
C LEU A 59 2.75 -22.25 -2.16
N ASP A 60 3.12 -21.07 -1.67
CA ASP A 60 3.71 -20.88 -0.34
C ASP A 60 2.63 -20.70 0.74
N GLY A 61 1.35 -20.79 0.36
CA GLY A 61 0.22 -20.60 1.25
C GLY A 61 -0.08 -19.14 1.60
N LYS A 62 0.59 -18.18 0.96
CA LYS A 62 0.34 -16.74 1.18
C LYS A 62 -0.97 -16.35 0.50
N GLU A 63 -1.80 -15.62 1.23
CA GLU A 63 -3.13 -15.23 0.76
C GLU A 63 -3.09 -13.89 0.03
N TRP A 64 -3.51 -13.92 -1.23
CA TRP A 64 -3.80 -12.76 -2.06
C TRP A 64 -5.31 -12.49 -2.02
N LYS A 65 -5.69 -11.21 -1.95
CA LYS A 65 -7.10 -10.82 -1.92
C LYS A 65 -7.45 -9.98 -3.12
N ILE A 66 -8.65 -10.19 -3.64
CA ILE A 66 -9.28 -9.34 -4.63
C ILE A 66 -10.54 -8.77 -3.99
N VAL A 67 -10.60 -7.46 -3.84
CA VAL A 67 -11.66 -6.77 -3.09
C VAL A 67 -12.28 -5.64 -3.89
N ARG A 68 -13.42 -5.14 -3.44
CA ARG A 68 -14.05 -3.93 -3.95
C ARG A 68 -13.35 -2.70 -3.40
N ASP A 69 -12.94 -1.79 -4.25
CA ASP A 69 -12.65 -0.41 -3.85
C ASP A 69 -13.75 0.54 -4.36
N GLY A 70 -14.34 1.32 -3.46
CA GLY A 70 -15.46 2.21 -3.82
C GLY A 70 -15.07 3.42 -4.67
N SER A 71 -13.80 3.82 -4.64
CA SER A 71 -13.26 5.01 -5.29
C SER A 71 -12.97 4.82 -6.78
N ILE A 72 -12.91 3.58 -7.26
CA ILE A 72 -12.68 3.25 -8.67
C ILE A 72 -13.94 3.53 -9.49
N HIS A 73 -13.80 4.29 -10.57
CA HIS A 73 -14.81 4.43 -11.63
C HIS A 73 -14.66 3.27 -12.62
N PRO A 74 -15.65 2.36 -12.70
CA PRO A 74 -15.49 1.15 -13.48
C PRO A 74 -15.58 1.45 -14.98
N GLU A 75 -14.69 0.85 -15.75
CA GLU A 75 -14.58 0.99 -17.20
C GLU A 75 -14.30 -0.36 -17.83
N CYS A 76 -14.77 -0.62 -19.05
CA CYS A 76 -14.35 -1.77 -19.83
C CYS A 76 -14.27 -1.41 -21.31
N ARG A 77 -13.18 -1.83 -21.98
CA ARG A 77 -12.99 -1.61 -23.42
C ARG A 77 -13.87 -2.53 -24.29
N ARG A 78 -14.52 -3.54 -23.70
CA ARG A 78 -15.38 -4.48 -24.42
C ARG A 78 -16.77 -3.86 -24.60
N ARG A 79 -17.26 -3.88 -25.85
CA ARG A 79 -18.63 -3.46 -26.16
C ARG A 79 -19.64 -4.45 -25.54
N SER A 80 -20.80 -3.93 -25.13
CA SER A 80 -21.95 -4.72 -24.66
C SER A 80 -21.76 -5.50 -23.36
N VAL A 81 -20.83 -5.07 -22.49
CA VAL A 81 -20.68 -5.62 -21.14
C VAL A 81 -21.39 -4.71 -20.15
N LEU A 82 -22.19 -5.29 -19.24
CA LEU A 82 -22.72 -4.55 -18.09
C LEU A 82 -21.57 -4.23 -17.14
N ILE A 83 -21.11 -2.97 -17.17
CA ILE A 83 -20.06 -2.46 -16.29
C ILE A 83 -20.73 -1.96 -15.01
N GLY A 84 -20.21 -2.37 -13.86
CA GLY A 84 -20.80 -2.02 -12.57
C GLY A 84 -19.86 -2.31 -11.41
N GLU A 85 -20.42 -2.45 -10.21
CA GLU A 85 -19.68 -2.57 -8.94
C GLU A 85 -18.66 -3.73 -8.92
N THR A 86 -18.86 -4.77 -9.72
CA THR A 86 -17.94 -5.92 -9.81
C THR A 86 -16.63 -5.60 -10.55
N TYR A 87 -16.58 -4.49 -11.30
CA TYR A 87 -15.41 -4.00 -12.04
C TYR A 87 -14.58 -2.96 -11.28
N LYS A 88 -14.94 -2.69 -10.02
CA LYS A 88 -14.14 -1.91 -9.09
C LYS A 88 -13.26 -2.86 -8.30
N VAL A 89 -12.03 -3.08 -8.76
CA VAL A 89 -11.17 -4.17 -8.28
C VAL A 89 -9.91 -3.59 -7.62
N GLU A 90 -9.63 -4.00 -6.40
CA GLU A 90 -8.33 -3.82 -5.75
C GLU A 90 -7.72 -5.20 -5.48
N LEU A 91 -6.46 -5.38 -5.89
CA LEU A 91 -5.63 -6.52 -5.52
C LEU A 91 -4.82 -6.16 -4.27
N ASN A 92 -4.95 -6.92 -3.19
CA ASN A 92 -4.11 -6.78 -2.00
C ASN A 92 -3.15 -7.97 -1.94
N SER A 93 -1.85 -7.69 -2.03
CA SER A 93 -0.82 -8.71 -1.89
C SER A 93 -0.69 -9.16 -0.42
N PRO A 94 -0.16 -10.36 -0.19
CA PRO A 94 0.36 -10.74 1.13
C PRO A 94 1.59 -9.89 1.49
N LYS A 95 2.14 -10.14 2.68
CA LYS A 95 3.48 -9.68 3.05
C LYS A 95 4.52 -10.44 2.20
N LEU A 96 5.25 -9.69 1.38
CA LEU A 96 6.23 -10.18 0.41
C LEU A 96 7.66 -9.82 0.84
N GLU A 97 8.60 -10.67 0.47
CA GLU A 97 10.04 -10.42 0.56
C GLU A 97 10.56 -9.74 -0.70
N TYR A 98 11.68 -9.04 -0.62
CA TYR A 98 12.28 -8.37 -1.78
C TYR A 98 12.48 -9.32 -2.99
N GLY A 99 12.88 -10.56 -2.73
CA GLY A 99 13.03 -11.59 -3.77
C GLY A 99 11.73 -12.00 -4.47
N GLU A 100 10.57 -11.68 -3.90
CA GLU A 100 9.25 -11.99 -4.47
C GLU A 100 8.71 -10.85 -5.38
N MET A 101 9.52 -9.83 -5.67
CA MET A 101 9.15 -8.75 -6.59
C MET A 101 8.72 -9.29 -7.96
N GLU A 102 9.40 -10.31 -8.48
CA GLU A 102 9.06 -10.93 -9.75
C GLU A 102 7.69 -11.62 -9.72
N LYS A 103 7.34 -12.26 -8.58
CA LYS A 103 6.02 -12.87 -8.36
C LYS A 103 4.92 -11.80 -8.43
N LEU A 104 5.09 -10.66 -7.76
CA LEU A 104 4.15 -9.54 -7.84
C LEU A 104 4.02 -9.01 -9.27
N GLN A 105 5.14 -8.82 -9.97
CA GLN A 105 5.11 -8.36 -11.36
C GLN A 105 4.35 -9.33 -12.26
N GLU A 106 4.50 -10.64 -12.05
CA GLU A 106 3.80 -11.64 -12.86
C GLU A 106 2.30 -11.67 -12.57
N VAL A 107 1.88 -11.48 -11.32
CA VAL A 107 0.46 -11.26 -10.97
C VAL A 107 -0.12 -10.07 -11.73
N VAL A 108 0.58 -8.93 -11.73
CA VAL A 108 0.15 -7.72 -12.47
C VAL A 108 0.07 -7.98 -13.97
N ARG A 109 1.07 -8.65 -14.56
CA ARG A 109 1.06 -9.01 -15.98
C ARG A 109 -0.10 -9.96 -16.31
N ALA A 110 -0.39 -10.93 -15.45
CA ALA A 110 -1.50 -11.86 -15.63
C ALA A 110 -2.86 -11.15 -15.63
N LEU A 111 -3.10 -10.26 -14.67
CA LEU A 111 -4.32 -9.45 -14.61
C LEU A 111 -4.47 -8.56 -15.84
N ARG A 112 -3.39 -7.93 -16.30
CA ARG A 112 -3.39 -7.13 -17.53
C ARG A 112 -3.74 -7.98 -18.75
N ARG A 113 -3.15 -9.17 -18.90
CA ARG A 113 -3.46 -10.11 -19.99
C ARG A 113 -4.92 -10.60 -19.94
N ALA A 114 -5.49 -10.73 -18.74
CA ALA A 114 -6.88 -11.12 -18.55
C ALA A 114 -7.89 -9.98 -18.84
N GLY A 115 -7.43 -8.78 -19.18
CA GLY A 115 -8.26 -7.63 -19.54
C GLY A 115 -8.33 -6.54 -18.49
N GLY A 116 -7.54 -6.64 -17.41
CA GLY A 116 -7.37 -5.56 -16.45
C GLY A 116 -6.76 -4.32 -17.10
N ILE A 117 -7.34 -3.16 -16.80
CA ILE A 117 -6.86 -1.83 -17.21
C ILE A 117 -6.85 -0.91 -15.99
N VAL A 118 -6.20 0.25 -16.15
CA VAL A 118 -6.27 1.36 -15.19
C VAL A 118 -6.85 2.59 -15.88
N ASN A 119 -7.48 3.45 -15.11
CA ASN A 119 -7.90 4.79 -15.51
C ASN A 119 -7.58 5.78 -14.39
N ASP A 120 -7.97 7.04 -14.56
CA ASP A 120 -7.62 8.16 -13.66
C ASP A 120 -8.15 8.02 -12.22
N SER A 121 -8.97 7.00 -11.95
CA SER A 121 -9.49 6.67 -10.62
C SER A 121 -8.78 5.51 -9.94
N CYS A 122 -7.86 4.83 -10.62
CA CYS A 122 -7.04 3.76 -10.03
C CYS A 122 -5.77 4.33 -9.40
N GLY A 123 -5.23 3.67 -8.39
CA GLY A 123 -3.89 3.88 -7.87
C GLY A 123 -3.27 2.62 -7.27
N MET A 124 -2.20 2.83 -6.52
CA MET A 124 -1.37 1.81 -5.94
C MET A 124 -0.87 2.25 -4.57
N HIS A 125 -1.00 1.39 -3.58
CA HIS A 125 -0.35 1.57 -2.28
C HIS A 125 0.83 0.62 -2.17
N VAL A 126 1.94 1.12 -1.65
CA VAL A 126 3.12 0.34 -1.27
C VAL A 126 3.28 0.44 0.23
N HIS A 127 3.19 -0.70 0.89
CA HIS A 127 3.41 -0.87 2.31
C HIS A 127 4.81 -1.42 2.53
N VAL A 128 5.61 -0.80 3.40
CA VAL A 128 6.95 -1.27 3.80
C VAL A 128 6.94 -1.58 5.29
N ASP A 129 7.49 -2.72 5.69
CA ASP A 129 7.53 -3.17 7.08
C ASP A 129 8.32 -2.19 7.98
N ALA A 130 7.66 -1.68 9.03
CA ALA A 130 8.30 -0.76 9.98
C ALA A 130 8.91 -1.49 11.19
N SER A 131 8.80 -2.83 11.29
CA SER A 131 9.23 -3.58 12.48
C SER A 131 10.72 -3.45 12.83
N LYS A 132 11.57 -3.24 11.81
CA LYS A 132 13.01 -3.02 11.97
C LYS A 132 13.39 -1.54 12.13
N HIS A 133 12.42 -0.63 12.08
CA HIS A 133 12.66 0.80 12.18
C HIS A 133 12.66 1.30 13.62
N THR A 134 13.51 2.28 13.89
CA THR A 134 13.50 3.09 15.11
C THR A 134 12.69 4.38 14.89
N PRO A 135 12.22 5.04 15.96
CA PRO A 135 11.59 6.36 15.86
C PRO A 135 12.45 7.35 15.09
N GLN A 136 13.75 7.40 15.35
CA GLN A 136 14.68 8.26 14.60
C GLN A 136 14.74 7.90 13.11
N SER A 137 14.78 6.62 12.76
CA SER A 137 14.79 6.22 11.34
C SER A 137 13.49 6.61 10.64
N LEU A 138 12.33 6.50 11.30
CA LEU A 138 11.04 6.93 10.73
C LEU A 138 10.95 8.45 10.60
N LYS A 139 11.46 9.21 11.57
CA LYS A 139 11.61 10.68 11.44
C LYS A 139 12.41 11.05 10.19
N ASN A 140 13.50 10.32 9.93
CA ASN A 140 14.35 10.55 8.77
C ASN A 140 13.61 10.23 7.47
N VAL A 141 12.92 9.07 7.39
CA VAL A 141 12.13 8.72 6.20
C VAL A 141 11.03 9.76 5.96
N LEU A 142 10.32 10.22 7.00
CA LEU A 142 9.29 11.26 6.85
C LEU A 142 9.87 12.57 6.30
N SER A 143 11.03 12.97 6.82
CA SER A 143 11.73 14.17 6.35
C SER A 143 12.20 14.04 4.90
N ILE A 144 12.69 12.86 4.50
CA ILE A 144 13.07 12.58 3.12
C ILE A 144 11.85 12.64 2.21
N MET A 145 10.77 11.94 2.58
CA MET A 145 9.51 11.92 1.83
C MET A 145 8.99 13.34 1.60
N TYR A 146 8.86 14.15 2.65
CA TYR A 146 8.45 15.55 2.53
C TYR A 146 9.39 16.34 1.61
N SER A 147 10.71 16.19 1.74
CA SER A 147 11.67 16.92 0.89
C SER A 147 11.70 16.49 -0.58
N LYS A 148 11.06 15.36 -0.93
CA LYS A 148 11.12 14.74 -2.26
C LYS A 148 9.74 14.45 -2.85
N GLU A 149 8.65 14.76 -2.16
CA GLU A 149 7.30 14.36 -2.57
C GLU A 149 6.94 14.94 -3.94
N ASP A 150 7.30 16.19 -4.24
CA ASP A 150 7.09 16.79 -5.57
C ASP A 150 7.80 16.01 -6.69
N VAL A 151 9.06 15.62 -6.45
CA VAL A 151 9.85 14.85 -7.42
C VAL A 151 9.26 13.45 -7.59
N LEU A 152 8.83 12.82 -6.51
CA LEU A 152 8.19 11.51 -6.54
C LEU A 152 6.85 11.56 -7.27
N PHE A 153 6.00 12.55 -6.99
CA PHE A 153 4.72 12.75 -7.66
C PHE A 153 4.90 13.03 -9.15
N ALA A 154 5.87 13.86 -9.53
CA ALA A 154 6.19 14.11 -10.92
C ALA A 154 6.71 12.85 -11.63
N ALA A 155 7.64 12.11 -11.02
CA ALA A 155 8.23 10.90 -11.60
C ALA A 155 7.20 9.79 -11.80
N LEU A 156 6.27 9.64 -10.85
CA LEU A 156 5.20 8.64 -10.87
C LEU A 156 3.96 9.11 -11.64
N LYS A 157 3.95 10.36 -12.13
CA LYS A 157 2.84 10.99 -12.85
C LYS A 157 1.52 10.91 -12.08
N VAL A 158 1.59 11.20 -10.78
CA VAL A 158 0.44 11.13 -9.87
C VAL A 158 -0.62 12.14 -10.31
N ASN A 159 -1.88 11.71 -10.35
CA ASN A 159 -2.98 12.57 -10.79
C ASN A 159 -3.20 13.73 -9.79
N PRO A 160 -3.14 15.01 -10.21
CA PRO A 160 -3.33 16.15 -9.30
C PRO A 160 -4.65 16.13 -8.53
N ALA A 161 -5.74 15.63 -9.12
CA ALA A 161 -7.02 15.49 -8.43
C ALA A 161 -6.94 14.48 -7.27
N ARG A 162 -6.08 13.46 -7.39
CA ARG A 162 -5.85 12.46 -6.34
C ARG A 162 -4.92 12.98 -5.26
N ILE A 163 -3.91 13.81 -5.59
CA ILE A 163 -3.07 14.51 -4.60
C ILE A 163 -3.95 15.31 -3.63
N ASN A 164 -4.97 16.00 -4.15
CA ASN A 164 -5.87 16.82 -3.32
C ASN A 164 -6.87 16.02 -2.46
N SER A 165 -6.92 14.69 -2.59
CA SER A 165 -7.95 13.86 -1.95
C SER A 165 -7.37 12.61 -1.28
N TYR A 166 -7.03 11.60 -2.08
CA TYR A 166 -6.65 10.27 -1.61
C TYR A 166 -5.13 10.09 -1.40
N CYS A 167 -4.32 10.99 -1.96
CA CYS A 167 -2.86 10.97 -2.00
C CYS A 167 -2.23 12.25 -1.43
N GLN A 168 -2.71 12.71 -0.29
CA GLN A 168 -2.30 14.00 0.25
C GLN A 168 -0.81 14.01 0.61
N ALA A 169 -0.17 15.13 0.28
CA ALA A 169 1.19 15.45 0.70
C ALA A 169 1.34 15.32 2.22
N VAL A 170 2.58 15.17 2.69
CA VAL A 170 2.86 15.11 4.12
C VAL A 170 2.38 16.42 4.78
N ASP A 171 1.57 16.30 5.83
CA ASP A 171 1.08 17.44 6.61
C ASP A 171 2.28 18.11 7.33
N GLU A 172 2.69 19.28 6.83
CA GLU A 172 3.83 20.04 7.34
C GLU A 172 3.73 20.35 8.85
N PRO A 173 2.59 20.83 9.39
CA PRO A 173 2.39 20.93 10.83
C PRO A 173 2.68 19.64 11.61
N ILE A 174 2.24 18.47 11.12
CA ILE A 174 2.52 17.18 11.77
C ILE A 174 4.02 16.85 11.70
N LEU A 175 4.66 17.09 10.56
CA LEU A 175 6.09 16.91 10.38
C LEU A 175 6.91 17.76 11.36
N GLU A 176 6.55 19.03 11.54
CA GLU A 176 7.23 19.92 12.49
C GLU A 176 7.11 19.44 13.94
N GLU A 177 5.95 18.94 14.35
CA GLU A 177 5.78 18.32 15.67
C GLU A 177 6.61 17.04 15.83
N ILE A 178 6.71 16.22 14.78
CA ILE A 178 7.54 15.02 14.78
C ILE A 178 9.02 15.38 14.85
N ARG A 179 9.47 16.43 14.14
CA ARG A 179 10.86 16.91 14.16
C ARG A 179 11.31 17.31 15.57
N LYS A 180 10.43 17.92 16.36
CA LYS A 180 10.66 18.32 17.76
C LYS A 180 10.89 17.15 18.73
N LEU A 181 10.54 15.92 18.36
CA LEU A 181 10.79 14.76 19.22
C LEU A 181 12.30 14.58 19.51
N PRO A 182 12.70 14.26 20.75
CA PRO A 182 14.10 14.02 21.06
C PRO A 182 14.65 12.77 20.36
N SER A 183 15.97 12.68 20.19
CA SER A 183 16.64 11.54 19.52
C SER A 183 16.42 10.19 20.22
N GLY A 184 16.01 10.20 21.50
CA GLY A 184 15.65 9.02 22.29
C GLY A 184 14.13 8.77 22.40
N ALA A 185 13.31 9.41 21.56
CA ALA A 185 11.86 9.24 21.62
C ALA A 185 11.44 7.78 21.39
N SER A 186 10.34 7.38 22.01
CA SER A 186 9.74 6.05 21.84
C SER A 186 8.85 5.99 20.58
N MET A 187 8.52 4.77 20.15
CA MET A 187 7.55 4.57 19.06
C MET A 187 6.17 5.13 19.43
N ASP A 188 5.78 5.09 20.70
CA ASP A 188 4.48 5.59 21.12
C ASP A 188 4.43 7.12 21.13
N GLN A 189 5.52 7.79 21.49
CA GLN A 189 5.63 9.25 21.33
C GLN A 189 5.56 9.67 19.85
N LEU A 190 6.16 8.90 18.94
CA LEU A 190 6.06 9.15 17.50
C LEU A 190 4.62 8.96 17.01
N LYS A 191 3.96 7.85 17.38
CA LYS A 191 2.55 7.58 17.03
C LYS A 191 1.61 8.67 17.57
N ASP A 192 1.82 9.08 18.82
CA ASP A 192 1.00 10.12 19.47
C ASP A 192 1.01 11.43 18.67
N ARG A 193 2.19 11.87 18.22
CA ARG A 193 2.31 13.05 17.34
C ARG A 193 1.69 12.83 15.97
N TRP A 194 1.92 11.66 15.36
CA TRP A 194 1.33 11.32 14.06
C TRP A 194 -0.20 11.32 14.09
N TYR A 195 -0.81 10.82 15.16
CA TYR A 195 -2.27 10.75 15.31
C TYR A 195 -2.87 11.91 16.10
N ARG A 196 -2.10 12.97 16.42
CA ARG A 196 -2.56 14.15 17.19
C ARG A 196 -3.24 13.78 18.52
N GLY A 197 -2.69 12.82 19.25
CA GLY A 197 -3.13 12.49 20.62
C GLY A 197 -4.29 11.51 20.75
N ARG A 198 -4.85 10.98 19.65
CA ARG A 198 -5.78 9.84 19.70
C ARG A 198 -5.28 8.75 18.78
N ASP A 199 -4.89 7.60 19.33
CA ASP A 199 -4.41 6.48 18.52
C ASP A 199 -5.46 6.06 17.48
N GLY A 200 -5.25 6.47 16.24
CA GLY A 200 -6.09 6.15 15.09
C GLY A 200 -5.59 4.92 14.34
N SER A 201 -4.68 4.15 14.92
CA SER A 201 -4.03 3.04 14.23
C SER A 201 -5.05 2.00 13.77
N ASP A 202 -6.05 1.66 14.57
CA ASP A 202 -7.11 0.71 14.22
C ASP A 202 -8.26 1.30 13.38
N TYR A 203 -8.25 2.61 13.11
CA TYR A 203 -9.33 3.27 12.38
C TYR A 203 -9.02 3.34 10.87
N HIS A 204 -9.78 2.59 10.08
CA HIS A 204 -9.53 2.41 8.64
C HIS A 204 -9.55 3.74 7.85
N TYR A 205 -10.44 4.66 8.21
CA TYR A 205 -10.60 5.98 7.56
C TYR A 205 -10.04 7.15 8.36
N HIS A 206 -9.01 6.93 9.18
CA HIS A 206 -8.39 8.03 9.92
C HIS A 206 -7.75 9.05 8.96
N GLN A 207 -7.98 10.34 9.19
CA GLN A 207 -7.53 11.39 8.27
C GLN A 207 -6.01 11.35 8.02
N SER A 208 -5.23 11.01 9.06
CA SER A 208 -3.77 10.83 8.94
C SER A 208 -3.34 9.71 7.98
N ARG A 209 -4.23 8.78 7.61
CA ARG A 209 -3.95 7.69 6.64
C ARG A 209 -4.05 8.14 5.17
N TYR A 210 -4.58 9.34 4.91
CA TYR A 210 -4.58 9.93 3.56
C TYR A 210 -3.29 10.73 3.28
N HIS A 211 -2.47 10.99 4.30
CA HIS A 211 -1.13 11.54 4.15
C HIS A 211 -0.14 10.40 3.92
N ALA A 212 0.73 10.54 2.93
CA ALA A 212 1.71 9.52 2.56
C ALA A 212 2.77 9.29 3.64
N PHE A 213 2.48 8.51 4.70
CA PHE A 213 3.55 7.98 5.54
C PHE A 213 3.21 6.80 6.44
N TYR A 214 2.24 6.86 7.37
CA TYR A 214 2.19 5.88 8.46
C TYR A 214 0.81 5.28 8.74
N ALA A 215 0.76 3.94 8.67
CA ALA A 215 -0.38 3.13 9.08
C ALA A 215 0.13 1.83 9.75
N GLN A 216 -0.12 1.67 11.06
CA GLN A 216 0.04 0.40 11.80
C GLN A 216 1.29 -0.44 11.45
N LYS A 217 2.45 -0.08 12.01
CA LYS A 217 3.71 -0.83 11.83
C LYS A 217 4.17 -0.96 10.36
N LYS A 218 3.65 -0.12 9.47
CA LYS A 218 4.09 -0.03 8.08
C LYS A 218 4.22 1.44 7.67
N VAL A 219 5.17 1.69 6.78
CA VAL A 219 5.21 2.93 6.00
C VAL A 219 4.37 2.71 4.76
N MET A 220 3.34 3.52 4.53
CA MET A 220 2.48 3.43 3.36
C MET A 220 2.78 4.60 2.44
N LEU A 221 3.27 4.31 1.25
CA LEU A 221 3.32 5.24 0.14
C LEU A 221 2.10 4.99 -0.74
N ARG A 222 1.27 6.02 -0.93
CA ARG A 222 0.18 5.97 -1.90
C ARG A 222 0.63 6.65 -3.19
N ILE A 223 0.34 6.03 -4.33
CA ILE A 223 0.69 6.49 -5.67
C ILE A 223 -0.59 6.36 -6.49
N PHE A 224 -1.27 7.46 -6.79
CA PHE A 224 -2.57 7.46 -7.47
C PHE A 224 -2.57 8.24 -8.77
#